data_AF-A1BIJ0-F1
#
_entry.id   AF-A1BIJ0-F1
#
_cell.length_a   1.000
_cell.length_b   1.000
_cell.length_c   1.000
_cell.angle_alpha   90.00
_cell.angle_beta   90.00
_cell.angle_gamma   90.00
#
_symmetry.space_group_name_H-M   'P 1'
#
loop_
_entity.id
_entity.type
_entity.pdbx_description
1 polymer ?
#
loop_
_entity_poly.entity_id
_entity_poly.type
_entity_poly.pdbx_seq_one_letter_code
_entity_poly.pdbx_strand_id
1 'polypeptide(L)'
;MMKLVKMAMLVAVMVGTGTVVQATQPPSAEYGSKTDYRPDDVKEIDEKVASITREFFVDLENDYGIKLNPKQESLVASRIENVLKGIEIGNLERGLRLVRIPEDQIKSIIAEFQKKIPSFRKYLDQKGQEIMMAYRDTKEEELKIDKRLQELEAQEEKLLKEIAGLKAKLADDKAKLADDKAKLADDKAKLADDKAKLADDKAKLADDKAKLADDKAKLAENEELHMVLQETQMILQRLIQQEEQLKKEKQRGMKRRS
;
A
#
# COMPACT_ATOMS: atom_id res chain seq x y z
N MET A 1 -17.14 38.83 -11.29
CA MET A 1 -17.04 40.25 -10.90
C MET A 1 -18.34 40.76 -10.33
N MET A 2 -19.43 40.74 -11.10
CA MET A 2 -20.84 40.76 -10.66
C MET A 2 -21.26 39.63 -9.67
N LYS A 3 -20.37 38.66 -9.45
CA LYS A 3 -20.73 37.25 -9.20
C LYS A 3 -20.78 36.87 -7.72
N LEU A 4 -20.40 37.83 -6.89
CA LEU A 4 -20.51 37.81 -5.46
C LEU A 4 -20.80 39.24 -4.97
N VAL A 5 -21.33 40.12 -5.83
CA VAL A 5 -21.57 41.53 -5.44
C VAL A 5 -22.62 41.62 -4.33
N LYS A 6 -23.37 40.53 -4.23
CA LYS A 6 -24.06 40.06 -3.06
C LYS A 6 -23.46 38.73 -2.55
N MET A 7 -22.20 38.59 -2.09
CA MET A 7 -22.00 37.61 -1.00
C MET A 7 -22.84 38.07 0.20
N ALA A 8 -23.21 39.34 0.31
CA ALA A 8 -22.27 40.37 0.80
C ALA A 8 -22.97 41.68 1.13
N MET A 9 -24.12 42.02 0.53
CA MET A 9 -25.07 42.86 1.31
C MET A 9 -25.43 42.16 2.64
N LEU A 10 -25.19 40.85 2.70
CA LEU A 10 -25.34 39.98 3.86
C LEU A 10 -24.02 39.58 4.55
N VAL A 11 -23.00 40.43 4.47
CA VAL A 11 -22.39 40.75 5.77
C VAL A 11 -23.04 42.02 6.32
N ALA A 12 -23.56 42.92 5.49
CA ALA A 12 -24.03 44.25 5.92
C ALA A 12 -25.21 44.22 6.92
N VAL A 13 -25.91 43.08 7.06
CA VAL A 13 -26.92 42.84 8.11
C VAL A 13 -26.36 42.18 9.37
N MET A 14 -25.17 41.54 9.36
CA MET A 14 -24.51 41.04 10.59
C MET A 14 -24.32 42.14 11.68
N VAL A 15 -24.53 43.42 11.33
CA VAL A 15 -24.33 44.62 12.16
C VAL A 15 -25.64 45.41 12.44
N GLY A 16 -26.76 45.08 11.79
CA GLY A 16 -27.97 45.94 11.76
C GLY A 16 -29.02 45.72 12.86
N THR A 17 -29.00 44.57 13.54
CA THR A 17 -29.73 44.33 14.79
C THR A 17 -28.68 44.01 15.84
N GLY A 18 -28.34 44.98 16.69
CA GLY A 18 -27.17 44.93 17.57
C GLY A 18 -27.21 43.83 18.63
N THR A 19 -26.89 42.61 18.27
CA THR A 19 -26.43 41.57 19.19
C THR A 19 -25.11 41.02 18.69
N VAL A 20 -24.05 41.57 19.28
CA VAL A 20 -22.69 41.07 19.24
C VAL A 20 -22.71 39.60 19.62
N VAL A 21 -22.44 38.72 18.66
CA VAL A 21 -21.87 37.41 18.99
C VAL A 21 -20.41 37.51 18.60
N GLN A 22 -19.55 37.47 19.61
CA GLN A 22 -18.09 37.36 19.48
C GLN A 22 -17.75 36.18 18.57
N ALA A 23 -17.62 36.44 17.28
CA ALA A 23 -16.90 35.56 16.37
C ALA A 23 -15.47 36.08 16.35
N THR A 24 -14.59 35.35 17.03
CA THR A 24 -13.14 35.38 16.85
C THR A 24 -12.80 35.59 15.37
N GLN A 25 -11.86 36.51 15.12
CA GLN A 25 -11.33 36.94 13.82
C GLN A 25 -11.69 36.06 12.61
N PRO A 26 -12.26 36.62 11.52
CA PRO A 26 -12.40 35.88 10.28
C PRO A 26 -11.00 35.48 9.78
N PRO A 27 -10.82 34.24 9.28
CA PRO A 27 -9.55 33.80 8.75
C PRO A 27 -9.14 34.72 7.60
N SER A 28 -7.88 35.15 7.66
CA SER A 28 -7.20 36.08 6.79
C SER A 28 -7.56 35.88 5.32
N ALA A 29 -7.88 36.99 4.67
CA ALA A 29 -8.20 37.10 3.27
C ALA A 29 -7.08 36.57 2.35
N GLU A 30 -7.19 35.32 1.94
CA GLU A 30 -6.93 34.93 0.57
C GLU A 30 -8.30 34.76 -0.11
N TYR A 31 -8.82 35.84 -0.67
CA TYR A 31 -9.94 35.77 -1.60
C TYR A 31 -9.46 35.04 -2.87
N GLY A 32 -9.58 33.72 -2.83
CA GLY A 32 -9.11 32.80 -3.86
C GLY A 32 -9.67 33.15 -5.24
N SER A 33 -8.75 33.19 -6.21
CA SER A 33 -8.95 33.56 -7.60
C SER A 33 -9.64 32.48 -8.47
N LYS A 34 -10.52 31.66 -7.89
CA LYS A 34 -11.37 30.71 -8.64
C LYS A 34 -12.77 30.71 -8.05
N THR A 35 -13.74 31.00 -8.91
CA THR A 35 -15.15 31.16 -8.57
C THR A 35 -15.80 29.80 -8.32
N ASP A 36 -15.76 29.30 -7.08
CA ASP A 36 -16.48 28.11 -6.62
C ASP A 36 -17.97 28.40 -6.34
N TYR A 37 -18.66 29.03 -7.30
CA TYR A 37 -20.13 29.14 -7.24
C TYR A 37 -20.73 28.04 -8.08
N ARG A 38 -21.81 27.40 -7.60
CA ARG A 38 -22.59 26.51 -8.46
C ARG A 38 -23.21 27.38 -9.55
N PRO A 39 -23.00 27.05 -10.84
CA PRO A 39 -23.58 27.82 -11.94
C PRO A 39 -25.09 27.99 -11.84
N ASP A 40 -25.77 27.01 -11.21
CA ASP A 40 -27.23 27.01 -11.01
C ASP A 40 -27.70 28.10 -10.04
N ASP A 41 -26.93 28.43 -8.99
CA ASP A 41 -27.29 29.47 -8.01
C ASP A 41 -27.29 30.87 -8.65
N VAL A 42 -26.33 31.12 -9.55
CA VAL A 42 -26.24 32.37 -10.31
C VAL A 42 -27.41 32.47 -11.28
N LYS A 43 -27.75 31.35 -11.94
CA LYS A 43 -28.87 31.27 -12.88
C LYS A 43 -30.21 31.51 -12.18
N GLU A 44 -30.42 30.99 -10.97
CA GLU A 44 -31.65 31.19 -10.19
C GLU A 44 -31.86 32.68 -9.85
N ILE A 45 -30.80 33.38 -9.43
CA ILE A 45 -30.85 34.82 -9.13
C ILE A 45 -31.13 35.63 -10.40
N ASP A 46 -30.50 35.29 -11.52
CA ASP A 46 -30.72 35.95 -12.80
C ASP A 46 -32.15 35.73 -13.32
N GLU A 47 -32.71 34.53 -13.15
CA GLU A 47 -34.11 34.23 -13.46
C GLU A 47 -35.07 35.05 -12.59
N LYS A 48 -34.75 35.26 -11.31
CA LYS A 48 -35.56 36.09 -10.41
C LYS A 48 -35.54 37.57 -10.81
N VAL A 49 -34.39 38.10 -11.21
CA VAL A 49 -34.26 39.47 -11.74
C VAL A 49 -35.06 39.62 -13.04
N ALA A 50 -35.00 38.63 -13.92
CA ALA A 50 -35.76 38.62 -15.16
C ALA A 50 -37.27 38.54 -14.92
N SER A 51 -37.73 37.84 -13.88
CA SER A 51 -39.14 37.80 -13.47
C SER A 51 -39.64 39.18 -13.03
N ILE A 52 -38.92 39.84 -12.12
CA ILE A 52 -39.29 41.18 -11.62
C ILE A 52 -39.34 42.20 -12.76
N THR A 53 -38.40 42.10 -13.69
CA THR A 53 -38.34 42.97 -14.87
C THR A 53 -39.53 42.75 -15.80
N ARG A 54 -39.94 41.50 -16.03
CA ARG A 54 -41.14 41.17 -16.82
C ARG A 54 -42.42 41.68 -16.17
N GLU A 55 -42.58 41.46 -14.87
CA GLU A 55 -43.71 41.97 -14.10
C GLU A 55 -43.80 43.50 -14.19
N PHE A 56 -42.68 44.21 -14.08
CA PHE A 56 -42.67 45.68 -14.20
C PHE A 56 -43.22 46.17 -15.55
N PHE A 57 -42.88 45.53 -16.66
CA PHE A 57 -43.41 45.93 -17.97
C PHE A 57 -44.89 45.61 -18.13
N VAL A 58 -45.36 44.50 -17.54
CA VAL A 58 -46.79 44.16 -17.49
C VAL A 58 -47.56 45.21 -16.69
N ASP A 59 -47.04 45.64 -15.54
CA ASP A 59 -47.63 46.69 -14.70
C ASP A 59 -47.67 48.03 -15.47
N LEU A 60 -46.60 48.39 -16.20
CA LEU A 60 -46.58 49.60 -17.04
C LEU A 60 -47.67 49.63 -18.11
N GLU A 61 -47.92 48.49 -18.77
CA GLU A 61 -48.95 48.41 -19.82
C GLU A 61 -50.36 48.39 -19.21
N ASN A 62 -50.57 47.63 -18.14
CA ASN A 62 -51.90 47.43 -17.55
C ASN A 62 -52.37 48.63 -16.70
N ASP A 63 -51.49 49.19 -15.87
CA ASP A 63 -51.87 50.18 -14.87
C ASP A 63 -51.68 51.62 -15.38
N TYR A 64 -50.77 51.81 -16.34
CA TYR A 64 -50.40 53.13 -16.87
C TYR A 64 -50.65 53.30 -18.38
N GLY A 65 -51.01 52.23 -19.11
CA GLY A 65 -51.21 52.27 -20.55
C GLY A 65 -49.93 52.54 -21.36
N ILE A 66 -48.76 52.32 -20.76
CA ILE A 66 -47.46 52.63 -21.36
C ILE A 66 -46.93 51.39 -22.08
N LYS A 67 -46.92 51.42 -23.41
CA LYS A 67 -46.29 50.39 -24.24
C LYS A 67 -44.95 50.88 -24.76
N LEU A 68 -43.87 50.21 -24.33
CA LEU A 68 -42.51 50.53 -24.75
C LEU A 68 -42.12 49.72 -26.00
N ASN A 69 -41.24 50.28 -26.84
CA ASN A 69 -40.61 49.54 -27.93
C ASN A 69 -39.38 48.75 -27.43
N PRO A 70 -38.85 47.78 -28.20
CA PRO A 70 -37.75 46.92 -27.74
C PRO A 70 -36.48 47.68 -27.31
N LYS A 71 -36.18 48.84 -27.92
CA LYS A 71 -35.03 49.67 -27.52
C LYS A 71 -35.28 50.36 -26.17
N GLN A 72 -36.51 50.81 -25.94
CA GLN A 72 -36.93 51.43 -24.69
C GLN A 72 -36.99 50.38 -23.56
N GLU A 73 -37.53 49.20 -23.83
CA GLU A 73 -37.56 48.08 -22.89
C GLU A 73 -36.15 47.67 -22.46
N SER A 74 -35.22 47.52 -23.42
CA SER A 74 -33.82 47.19 -23.11
C SER A 74 -33.15 48.23 -22.21
N LEU A 75 -33.39 49.52 -22.47
CA LEU A 75 -32.87 50.60 -21.64
C LEU A 75 -33.44 50.55 -20.23
N VAL A 76 -34.76 50.41 -20.09
CA VAL A 76 -35.45 50.38 -18.79
C VAL A 76 -35.09 49.12 -18.01
N ALA A 77 -35.01 47.96 -18.66
CA ALA A 77 -34.58 46.69 -18.05
C ALA A 77 -33.18 46.79 -17.45
N SER A 78 -32.23 47.40 -18.17
CA SER A 78 -30.88 47.64 -17.64
C SER A 78 -30.90 48.57 -16.41
N ARG A 79 -31.80 49.56 -16.35
CA ARG A 79 -31.95 50.43 -15.16
C ARG A 79 -32.58 49.69 -13.98
N ILE A 80 -33.58 48.84 -14.21
CA ILE A 80 -34.19 47.97 -13.20
C ILE A 80 -33.14 47.03 -12.61
N GLU A 81 -32.40 46.34 -13.47
CA GLU A 81 -31.32 45.42 -13.07
C GLU A 81 -30.28 46.13 -12.18
N ASN A 82 -29.93 47.37 -12.51
CA ASN A 82 -29.02 48.18 -11.71
C ASN A 82 -29.59 48.52 -10.31
N VAL A 83 -30.86 48.89 -10.22
CA VAL A 83 -31.52 49.15 -8.91
C VAL A 83 -31.59 47.88 -8.07
N LEU A 84 -31.95 46.75 -8.68
CA LEU A 84 -31.98 45.44 -8.02
C LEU A 84 -30.59 44.93 -7.60
N LYS A 85 -29.52 45.43 -8.22
CA LYS A 85 -28.13 45.20 -7.81
C LYS A 85 -27.63 46.17 -6.74
N GLY A 86 -28.48 47.06 -6.23
CA GLY A 86 -28.16 47.97 -5.12
C GLY A 86 -27.75 49.38 -5.55
N ILE A 87 -27.97 49.76 -6.80
CA ILE A 87 -27.72 51.12 -7.29
C ILE A 87 -28.93 52.02 -7.00
N GLU A 88 -28.70 53.32 -6.82
CA GLU A 88 -29.72 54.33 -6.53
C GLU A 88 -30.89 54.31 -7.54
N ILE A 89 -32.09 54.46 -7.00
CA ILE A 89 -33.34 54.45 -7.77
C ILE A 89 -33.44 55.60 -8.78
N GLY A 90 -32.66 56.67 -8.59
CA GLY A 90 -32.52 57.76 -9.56
C GLY A 90 -32.02 57.31 -10.95
N ASN A 91 -31.47 56.10 -11.07
CA ASN A 91 -31.18 55.50 -12.37
C ASN A 91 -32.42 55.05 -13.14
N LEU A 92 -33.43 54.54 -12.42
CA LEU A 92 -34.70 54.16 -13.03
C LEU A 92 -35.50 55.40 -13.43
N GLU A 93 -35.56 56.42 -12.56
CA GLU A 93 -36.19 57.71 -12.87
C GLU A 93 -35.62 58.34 -14.16
N ARG A 94 -34.28 58.40 -14.29
CA ARG A 94 -33.62 58.90 -15.50
C ARG A 94 -33.97 58.06 -16.73
N GLY A 95 -34.06 56.74 -16.59
CA GLY A 95 -34.47 55.85 -17.69
C GLY A 95 -35.90 56.12 -18.17
N LEU A 96 -36.84 56.27 -17.23
CA LEU A 96 -38.25 56.54 -17.52
C LEU A 96 -38.43 57.92 -18.21
N ARG A 97 -37.67 58.94 -17.80
CA ARG A 97 -37.63 60.25 -18.49
C ARG A 97 -37.13 60.14 -19.93
N LEU A 98 -36.07 59.36 -20.16
CA LEU A 98 -35.48 59.19 -21.50
C LEU A 98 -36.43 58.51 -22.48
N VAL A 99 -37.34 57.68 -21.99
CA VAL A 99 -38.38 57.04 -22.82
C VAL A 99 -39.68 57.85 -22.91
N ARG A 100 -39.66 59.11 -22.43
CA ARG A 100 -40.75 60.11 -22.53
C ARG A 100 -42.02 59.74 -21.75
N ILE A 101 -41.89 59.10 -20.59
CA ILE A 101 -43.03 58.87 -19.69
C ILE A 101 -43.40 60.19 -18.99
N PRO A 102 -44.70 60.51 -18.82
CA PRO A 102 -45.18 61.71 -18.11
C PRO A 102 -44.67 61.78 -16.65
N GLU A 103 -44.26 62.97 -16.18
CA GLU A 103 -43.66 63.15 -14.84
C GLU A 103 -44.61 62.85 -13.66
N ASP A 104 -45.91 63.05 -13.86
CA ASP A 104 -46.95 62.68 -12.91
C ASP A 104 -47.04 61.15 -12.76
N GLN A 105 -46.84 60.39 -13.85
CA GLN A 105 -46.82 58.93 -13.83
C GLN A 105 -45.50 58.35 -13.31
N ILE A 106 -44.35 58.98 -13.62
CA ILE A 106 -43.02 58.52 -13.16
C ILE A 106 -42.98 58.32 -11.65
N LYS A 107 -43.54 59.26 -10.87
CA LYS A 107 -43.54 59.17 -9.39
C LYS A 107 -44.34 57.96 -8.88
N SER A 108 -45.49 57.67 -9.50
CA SER A 108 -46.32 56.52 -9.14
C SER A 108 -45.62 55.20 -9.45
N ILE A 109 -45.06 55.08 -10.66
CA ILE A 109 -44.30 53.92 -11.12
C ILE A 109 -43.11 53.63 -10.19
N ILE A 110 -42.37 54.68 -9.81
CA ILE A 110 -41.23 54.55 -8.90
C ILE A 110 -41.69 54.12 -7.50
N ALA A 111 -42.75 54.72 -6.97
CA ALA A 111 -43.27 54.37 -5.64
C ALA A 111 -43.76 52.91 -5.57
N GLU A 112 -44.38 52.40 -6.63
CA GLU A 112 -44.79 51.00 -6.71
C GLU A 112 -43.60 50.05 -6.86
N PHE A 113 -42.63 50.39 -7.71
CA PHE A 113 -41.42 49.61 -7.84
C PHE A 113 -40.61 49.56 -6.53
N GLN A 114 -40.56 50.67 -5.78
CA GLN A 114 -39.92 50.73 -4.45
C GLN A 114 -40.50 49.72 -3.46
N LYS A 115 -41.81 49.45 -3.51
CA LYS A 115 -42.46 48.45 -2.63
C LYS A 115 -41.95 47.03 -2.90
N LYS A 116 -41.45 46.73 -4.11
CA LYS A 116 -40.91 45.42 -4.48
C LYS A 116 -39.44 45.22 -4.08
N ILE A 117 -38.71 46.29 -3.71
CA ILE A 117 -37.28 46.22 -3.36
C ILE A 117 -37.02 45.44 -2.04
N PRO A 118 -37.77 45.66 -0.93
CA PRO A 118 -37.50 44.96 0.33
C PRO A 118 -37.67 43.44 0.26
N SER A 119 -38.69 42.94 -0.45
CA SER A 119 -38.92 41.51 -0.64
C SER A 119 -37.80 40.86 -1.45
N PHE A 120 -37.31 41.55 -2.49
CA PHE A 120 -36.15 41.08 -3.26
C PHE A 120 -34.87 41.09 -2.44
N ARG A 121 -34.62 42.12 -1.61
CA ARG A 121 -33.48 42.13 -0.68
C ARG A 121 -33.51 40.93 0.28
N LYS A 122 -34.66 40.66 0.89
CA LYS A 122 -34.84 39.49 1.77
C LYS A 122 -34.54 38.16 1.06
N TYR A 123 -34.97 38.00 -0.19
CA TYR A 123 -34.67 36.82 -1.00
C TYR A 123 -33.17 36.62 -1.20
N LEU A 124 -32.45 37.69 -1.53
CA LEU A 124 -31.00 37.65 -1.75
C LEU A 124 -30.23 37.35 -0.46
N ASP A 125 -30.72 37.87 0.66
CA ASP A 125 -30.16 37.61 1.98
C ASP A 125 -30.28 36.13 2.35
N GLN A 126 -31.46 35.53 2.17
CA GLN A 126 -31.69 34.10 2.41
C GLN A 126 -30.83 33.21 1.50
N LYS A 127 -30.83 33.51 0.19
CA LYS A 127 -30.01 32.77 -0.78
C LYS A 127 -28.51 32.90 -0.49
N GLY A 128 -28.05 34.07 -0.07
CA GLY A 128 -26.68 34.27 0.39
C GLY A 128 -26.30 33.37 1.56
N GLN A 129 -27.20 33.18 2.54
CA GLN A 129 -26.99 32.27 3.67
C GLN A 129 -26.94 30.81 3.24
N GLU A 130 -27.86 30.37 2.39
CA GLU A 130 -27.89 29.00 1.84
C GLU A 130 -26.58 28.65 1.13
N ILE A 131 -26.10 29.55 0.26
CA ILE A 131 -24.84 29.36 -0.49
C ILE A 131 -23.65 29.33 0.48
N MET A 132 -23.61 30.20 1.49
CA MET A 132 -22.52 30.25 2.47
C MET A 132 -22.47 28.99 3.36
N MET A 133 -23.62 28.46 3.76
CA MET A 133 -23.69 27.21 4.53
C MET A 133 -23.19 26.04 3.68
N ALA A 134 -23.69 25.91 2.45
CA ALA A 134 -23.24 24.87 1.53
C ALA A 134 -21.72 24.94 1.28
N TYR A 135 -21.18 26.15 1.09
CA TYR A 135 -19.74 26.35 0.94
C TYR A 135 -18.96 25.88 2.17
N ARG A 136 -19.39 26.27 3.39
CA ARG A 136 -18.75 25.84 4.64
C ARG A 136 -18.73 24.31 4.75
N ASP A 137 -19.85 23.65 4.51
CA ASP A 137 -19.96 22.20 4.61
C ASP A 137 -19.00 21.52 3.63
N THR A 138 -18.95 21.98 2.38
CA THR A 138 -18.00 21.45 1.39
C THR A 138 -16.55 21.67 1.81
N LYS A 139 -16.21 22.83 2.38
CA LYS A 139 -14.84 23.12 2.83
C LYS A 139 -14.43 22.28 4.04
N GLU A 140 -15.37 22.02 4.95
CA GLU A 140 -15.15 21.11 6.07
C GLU A 140 -14.96 19.66 5.62
N GLU A 141 -15.71 19.21 4.61
CA GLU A 141 -15.52 17.89 3.98
C GLU A 141 -14.16 17.78 3.28
N GLU A 142 -13.76 18.79 2.51
CA GLU A 142 -12.44 18.84 1.87
C GLU A 142 -11.32 18.74 2.91
N LEU A 143 -11.41 19.51 4.01
CA LEU A 143 -10.45 19.45 5.11
C LEU A 143 -10.41 18.05 5.78
N LYS A 144 -11.56 17.37 5.90
CA LYS A 144 -11.60 15.98 6.41
C LYS A 144 -10.93 15.02 5.43
N ILE A 145 -11.14 15.19 4.13
CA ILE A 145 -10.50 14.38 3.09
C ILE A 145 -8.98 14.58 3.14
N ASP A 146 -8.51 15.82 3.22
CA ASP A 146 -7.08 16.13 3.30
C ASP A 146 -6.42 15.48 4.52
N LYS A 147 -7.07 15.55 5.69
CA LYS A 147 -6.59 14.87 6.91
C LYS A 147 -6.51 13.35 6.72
N ARG A 148 -7.54 12.74 6.14
CA ARG A 148 -7.55 11.29 5.86
C ARG A 148 -6.48 10.91 4.84
N LEU A 149 -6.20 11.77 3.86
CA LEU A 149 -5.14 11.54 2.88
C LEU A 149 -3.77 11.53 3.56
N GLN A 150 -3.48 12.51 4.42
CA GLN A 150 -2.24 12.54 5.22
C GLN A 150 -2.08 11.31 6.11
N GLU A 151 -3.16 10.85 6.75
CA GLU A 151 -3.15 9.62 7.55
C GLU A 151 -2.84 8.37 6.70
N LEU A 152 -3.39 8.28 5.49
CA LEU A 152 -3.14 7.18 4.57
C LEU A 152 -1.70 7.19 4.04
N GLU A 153 -1.16 8.36 3.68
CA GLU A 153 0.23 8.52 3.27
C GLU A 153 1.20 8.06 4.38
N ALA A 154 0.92 8.43 5.63
CA ALA A 154 1.71 7.97 6.78
C ALA A 154 1.62 6.45 7.00
N GLN A 155 0.44 5.86 6.77
CA GLN A 155 0.25 4.40 6.85
C GLN A 155 1.00 3.68 5.72
N GLU A 156 1.00 4.23 4.50
CA GLU A 156 1.74 3.69 3.37
C GLU A 156 3.24 3.67 3.65
N GLU A 157 3.80 4.77 4.15
CA GLU A 157 5.23 4.85 4.50
C GLU A 157 5.61 3.79 5.56
N LYS A 158 4.75 3.61 6.57
CA LYS A 158 4.94 2.60 7.61
C LYS A 158 4.95 1.18 7.02
N LEU A 159 3.99 0.86 6.16
CA LEU A 159 3.90 -0.45 5.50
C LEU A 159 5.11 -0.69 4.59
N LEU A 160 5.58 0.32 3.86
CA LEU A 160 6.78 0.20 3.03
C LEU A 160 8.02 -0.14 3.87
N LYS A 161 8.20 0.49 5.03
CA LYS A 161 9.29 0.17 5.96
C LYS A 161 9.17 -1.26 6.49
N GLU A 162 7.97 -1.71 6.84
CA GLU A 162 7.74 -3.06 7.32
C GLU A 162 8.04 -4.11 6.23
N ILE A 163 7.55 -3.88 5.02
CA ILE A 163 7.84 -4.74 3.86
C ILE A 163 9.35 -4.80 3.58
N ALA A 164 10.05 -3.67 3.66
CA ALA A 164 11.51 -3.66 3.51
C ALA A 164 12.20 -4.50 4.59
N GLY A 165 11.76 -4.39 5.85
CA GLY A 165 12.26 -5.21 6.95
C GLY A 165 12.00 -6.71 6.76
N LEU A 166 10.80 -7.08 6.30
CA LEU A 166 10.45 -8.47 5.98
C LEU A 166 11.27 -9.02 4.82
N LYS A 167 11.53 -8.21 3.78
CA LYS A 167 12.40 -8.60 2.65
C LYS A 167 13.82 -8.87 3.12
N ALA A 168 14.37 -8.02 3.99
CA ALA A 168 15.70 -8.23 4.56
C ALA A 168 15.77 -9.54 5.37
N LYS A 169 14.81 -9.78 6.27
CA LYS A 169 14.73 -11.03 7.03
C LYS A 169 14.63 -12.26 6.13
N LEU A 170 13.81 -12.19 5.08
CA LEU A 170 13.67 -13.28 4.12
C LEU A 170 14.98 -13.55 3.36
N ALA A 171 15.77 -12.52 3.06
CA ALA A 171 17.09 -12.69 2.44
C ALA A 171 18.07 -13.38 3.40
N ASP A 172 18.09 -12.97 4.67
CA ASP A 172 18.94 -13.59 5.70
C ASP A 172 18.57 -15.07 5.92
N ASP A 173 17.27 -15.37 6.00
CA ASP A 173 16.79 -16.75 6.18
C ASP A 173 17.14 -17.63 4.97
N LYS A 174 17.08 -17.08 3.74
CA LYS A 174 17.54 -17.78 2.54
C LYS A 174 19.04 -18.05 2.56
N ALA A 175 19.84 -17.09 3.04
CA ALA A 175 21.28 -17.27 3.18
C ALA A 175 21.62 -18.37 4.19
N LYS A 176 20.99 -18.34 5.38
CA LYS A 176 21.15 -19.40 6.39
C LYS A 176 20.76 -20.78 5.86
N LEU A 177 19.66 -20.87 5.12
CA LEU A 177 19.23 -22.13 4.52
C LEU A 177 20.24 -22.65 3.48
N ALA A 178 20.91 -21.76 2.74
CA ALA A 178 21.96 -22.15 1.81
C ALA A 178 23.20 -22.70 2.55
N ASP A 179 23.62 -22.04 3.63
CA ASP A 179 24.73 -22.50 4.47
C ASP A 179 24.44 -23.85 5.11
N ASP A 180 23.22 -24.04 5.63
CA ASP A 180 22.81 -25.32 6.23
C ASP A 180 22.78 -26.45 5.19
N LYS A 181 22.34 -26.16 3.95
CA LYS A 181 22.41 -27.12 2.84
C LYS A 181 23.85 -27.48 2.48
N ALA A 182 24.77 -26.51 2.50
CA ALA A 182 26.19 -26.76 2.24
C ALA A 182 26.80 -27.67 3.32
N LYS A 183 26.56 -27.36 4.60
CA LYS A 183 27.00 -28.20 5.72
C LYS A 183 26.46 -29.62 5.63
N LEU A 184 25.17 -29.78 5.29
CA LEU A 184 24.57 -31.10 5.09
C LEU A 184 25.25 -31.88 3.95
N ALA A 185 25.67 -31.21 2.88
CA ALA A 185 26.40 -31.85 1.78
C ALA A 185 27.79 -32.32 2.23
N ASP A 186 28.53 -31.49 2.97
CA ASP A 186 29.83 -31.85 3.53
C ASP A 186 29.73 -33.04 4.50
N ASP A 187 28.73 -33.04 5.38
CA ASP A 187 28.51 -34.14 6.32
C ASP A 187 28.17 -35.46 5.58
N LYS A 188 27.39 -35.39 4.49
CA LYS A 188 27.13 -36.54 3.62
C LYS A 188 28.39 -37.06 2.95
N ALA A 189 29.29 -36.17 2.51
CA ALA A 189 30.56 -36.55 1.90
C ALA A 189 31.47 -37.26 2.92
N LYS A 190 31.63 -36.69 4.12
CA LYS A 190 32.39 -37.31 5.21
C LYS A 190 31.83 -38.70 5.58
N LEU A 191 30.51 -38.83 5.67
CA LEU A 191 29.88 -40.11 5.95
C LEU A 191 30.17 -41.16 4.84
N ALA A 192 30.26 -40.73 3.58
CA ALA A 192 30.62 -41.63 2.48
C ALA A 192 32.09 -42.08 2.59
N ASP A 193 33.00 -41.17 2.91
CA ASP A 193 34.42 -41.49 3.13
C ASP A 193 34.62 -42.45 4.31
N ASP A 194 33.92 -42.23 5.42
CA ASP A 194 33.99 -43.10 6.59
C ASP A 194 33.45 -44.51 6.27
N LYS A 195 32.40 -44.61 5.45
CA LYS A 195 31.89 -45.90 4.97
C LYS A 195 32.91 -46.62 4.07
N ALA A 196 33.62 -45.89 3.21
CA ALA A 196 34.66 -46.46 2.36
C ALA A 196 35.84 -47.00 3.20
N LYS A 197 36.34 -46.22 4.17
CA LYS A 197 37.37 -46.66 5.10
C LYS A 197 36.96 -47.91 5.88
N LEU A 198 35.71 -47.94 6.37
CA LEU A 198 35.19 -49.12 7.07
C LEU A 198 35.16 -50.36 6.17
N ALA A 199 34.90 -50.21 4.87
CA ALA A 199 34.94 -51.32 3.91
C ALA A 199 36.38 -51.83 3.71
N ASP A 200 37.35 -50.92 3.55
CA ASP A 200 38.77 -51.26 3.42
C ASP A 200 39.30 -51.99 4.67
N ASP A 201 38.95 -51.50 5.86
CA ASP A 201 39.36 -52.14 7.12
C ASP A 201 38.76 -53.53 7.27
N LYS A 202 37.52 -53.74 6.83
CA LYS A 202 36.89 -55.07 6.78
C LYS A 202 37.61 -56.01 5.80
N ALA A 203 38.06 -55.51 4.66
CA ALA A 203 38.80 -56.30 3.68
C ALA A 203 40.16 -56.72 4.25
N LYS A 204 40.93 -55.79 4.84
CA LYS A 204 42.20 -56.09 5.51
C LYS A 204 42.04 -57.13 6.63
N LEU A 205 41.00 -56.99 7.45
CA LEU A 205 40.70 -57.96 8.51
C LEU A 205 40.42 -59.37 7.93
N ALA A 206 39.78 -59.46 6.76
CA ALA A 206 39.54 -60.74 6.10
C ALA A 206 40.84 -61.36 5.58
N ASP A 207 41.72 -60.57 4.96
CA ASP A 207 43.04 -61.01 4.50
C ASP A 207 43.92 -61.50 5.66
N ASP A 208 43.94 -60.77 6.77
CA ASP A 208 44.72 -61.15 7.96
C ASP A 208 44.19 -62.46 8.57
N LYS A 209 42.86 -62.66 8.57
CA LYS A 209 42.26 -63.95 8.99
C LYS A 209 42.65 -65.09 8.07
N ALA A 210 42.72 -64.86 6.76
CA ALA A 210 43.13 -65.87 5.78
C ALA A 210 44.60 -66.25 5.98
N LYS A 211 45.50 -65.27 6.12
CA LYS A 211 46.92 -65.51 6.43
C LYS A 211 47.11 -66.29 7.72
N LEU A 212 46.37 -65.93 8.78
CA LEU A 212 46.43 -66.65 10.05
C LEU A 212 45.96 -68.12 9.91
N ALA A 213 45.00 -68.40 9.03
CA ALA A 213 44.55 -69.76 8.74
C ALA A 213 45.64 -70.55 7.99
N ASP A 214 46.27 -69.95 6.98
CA ASP A 214 47.38 -70.56 6.23
C ASP A 214 48.58 -70.86 7.14
N ASP A 215 48.95 -69.92 8.01
CA ASP A 215 50.06 -70.10 8.95
C ASP A 215 49.78 -71.23 9.95
N LYS A 216 48.53 -71.36 10.41
CA LYS A 216 48.10 -72.50 11.25
C LYS A 216 48.18 -73.83 10.49
N ALA A 217 47.79 -73.86 9.21
CA ALA A 217 47.90 -75.06 8.39
C ALA A 217 49.35 -75.50 8.19
N LYS A 218 50.24 -74.55 7.86
CA LYS A 218 51.69 -74.81 7.75
C LYS A 218 52.31 -75.28 9.06
N LEU A 219 51.89 -74.72 10.20
CA LEU A 219 52.35 -75.16 11.51
C LEU A 219 51.96 -76.62 11.75
N ALA A 220 50.71 -76.99 11.46
CA ALA A 220 50.22 -78.37 11.60
C ALA A 220 50.96 -79.35 10.67
N GLU A 221 51.19 -78.98 9.40
CA GLU A 221 52.00 -79.79 8.47
C GLU A 221 53.42 -80.00 8.98
N ASN A 222 54.07 -78.94 9.51
CA ASN A 222 55.41 -79.04 10.08
C ASN A 222 55.45 -79.93 11.33
N GLU A 223 54.43 -79.83 12.20
CA GLU A 223 54.29 -80.71 13.38
C GLU A 223 54.13 -82.18 12.96
N GLU A 224 53.31 -82.46 11.95
CA GLU A 224 53.12 -83.80 11.38
C GLU A 224 54.42 -84.34 10.78
N LEU A 225 55.11 -83.54 9.96
CA LEU A 225 56.39 -83.93 9.35
C LEU A 225 57.46 -84.21 10.42
N HIS A 226 57.49 -83.41 11.49
CA HIS A 226 58.39 -83.62 12.62
C HIS A 226 58.10 -84.93 13.34
N MET A 227 56.82 -85.28 13.59
CA MET A 227 56.46 -86.56 14.18
C MET A 227 56.89 -87.74 13.30
N VAL A 228 56.62 -87.69 11.99
CA VAL A 228 57.04 -88.73 11.04
C VAL A 228 58.56 -88.85 11.00
N LEU A 229 59.29 -87.75 11.04
CA LEU A 229 60.75 -87.77 11.11
C LEU A 229 61.26 -88.44 12.39
N GLN A 230 60.65 -88.17 13.55
CA GLN A 230 61.01 -88.83 14.80
C GLN A 230 60.69 -90.33 14.77
N GLU A 231 59.53 -90.73 14.26
CA GLU A 231 59.17 -92.14 14.11
C GLU A 231 60.13 -92.89 13.18
N THR A 232 60.44 -92.31 12.02
CA THR A 232 61.38 -92.91 11.05
C THR A 232 62.80 -93.04 11.64
N GLN A 233 63.26 -92.05 12.42
CA GLN A 233 64.52 -92.15 13.15
C GLN A 233 64.52 -93.28 14.18
N MET A 234 63.44 -93.45 14.95
CA MET A 234 63.30 -94.56 15.90
C MET A 234 63.31 -95.93 15.19
N ILE A 235 62.60 -96.06 14.07
CA ILE A 235 62.58 -97.29 13.27
C ILE A 235 63.97 -97.61 12.75
N LEU A 236 64.70 -96.62 12.21
CA LEU A 236 66.05 -96.81 11.71
C LEU A 236 66.99 -97.29 12.84
N GLN A 237 66.94 -96.69 14.02
CA GLN A 237 67.71 -97.16 15.18
C GLN A 237 67.38 -98.60 15.55
N ARG A 238 66.10 -98.98 15.52
CA ARG A 238 65.66 -100.34 15.82
C ARG A 238 66.18 -101.35 14.80
N LEU A 239 66.13 -101.01 13.51
CA LEU A 239 66.68 -101.84 12.43
C LEU A 239 68.20 -102.00 12.54
N ILE A 240 68.93 -100.92 12.84
CA ILE A 240 70.38 -100.97 13.08
C ILE A 240 70.69 -101.94 14.23
N GLN A 241 69.95 -101.86 15.34
CA GLN A 241 70.11 -102.79 16.46
C GLN A 241 69.81 -104.25 16.07
N GLN A 242 68.77 -104.50 15.27
CA GLN A 242 68.45 -105.83 14.76
C GLN A 242 69.56 -106.39 13.85
N GLU A 243 70.12 -105.58 12.95
CA GLU A 243 71.25 -105.99 12.12
C GLU A 243 72.48 -106.36 12.96
N GLU A 244 72.80 -105.58 13.99
CA GLU A 244 73.90 -105.89 14.91
C GLU A 244 73.66 -107.19 15.68
N GLN A 245 72.43 -107.44 16.14
CA GLN A 245 72.04 -108.70 16.77
C GLN A 245 72.20 -109.89 15.81
N LEU A 246 71.69 -109.78 14.59
CA LEU A 246 71.84 -110.79 13.52
C LEU A 246 73.31 -111.06 13.18
N LYS A 247 74.16 -110.02 13.11
CA LYS A 247 75.61 -110.18 12.92
C LYS A 247 76.26 -110.95 14.08
N LYS A 248 75.88 -110.64 15.34
CA LYS A 248 76.34 -111.36 16.53
C LYS A 248 75.86 -112.82 16.57
N GLU A 249 74.62 -113.10 16.20
CA GLU A 249 74.08 -114.46 16.10
C GLU A 249 74.76 -115.29 15.02
N LYS A 250 75.00 -114.71 13.83
CA LYS A 250 75.77 -115.36 12.76
C LYS A 250 77.20 -115.71 13.20
N GLN A 251 77.87 -114.83 13.95
CA GLN A 251 79.20 -115.11 14.52
C GLN A 251 79.16 -116.21 15.60
N ARG A 252 78.13 -116.24 16.45
CA ARG A 252 77.93 -117.31 17.44
C ARG A 252 77.62 -118.66 16.79
N GLY A 253 76.86 -118.66 15.69
CA GLY A 253 76.57 -119.85 14.88
C GLY A 253 77.81 -120.43 14.18
N MET A 254 78.72 -119.59 13.69
CA MET A 254 80.01 -120.04 13.14
C MET A 254 80.92 -120.65 14.21
N LYS A 255 81.03 -120.02 15.39
CA LYS A 255 81.83 -120.56 16.52
C LYS A 255 81.32 -121.89 17.10
N ARG A 256 80.04 -122.22 16.91
CA ARG A 256 79.47 -123.52 17.33
C ARG A 256 79.66 -124.63 16.30
N ARG A 257 80.17 -124.30 15.10
CA ARG A 257 80.39 -125.24 13.98
C ARG A 257 81.88 -125.49 13.68
N SER A 258 82.81 -124.81 14.36
CA SER A 258 84.25 -125.14 14.39
C SER A 258 84.58 -125.98 15.60
#